data_AF-A0A432S6C4-F1
#
_entry.id   AF-A0A432S6C4-F1
#
_cell.length_a   1.000
_cell.length_b   1.000
_cell.length_c   1.000
_cell.angle_alpha   90.00
_cell.angle_beta   90.00
_cell.angle_gamma   90.00
#
_symmetry.space_group_name_H-M   'P 1'
#
loop_
_entity.id
_entity.type
_entity.pdbx_description
1 polymer ?
#
loop_
_entity_poly.entity_id
_entity_poly.type
_entity_poly.pdbx_seq_one_letter_code
_entity_poly.pdbx_strand_id
1 'polypeptide(L)'
;MFYKTSIKSKMASISQEGTEVTQKVMDLFKKVYADAIGGARKTGQSIESITYEVLEGIEEGLISKDHQTEDILNEVAEEMVELIYKHAQENIRRSQIKKNLAEEHFYEAIEKEKAHLLASMETFQMYAKEKELPNFEKYLHVIEKKVAQKIEAIHHHFRS
;
A
#
# COMPACT_ATOMS: atom_id res chain seq x y z
N MET A 1 -0.31 26.88 -4.36
CA MET A 1 0.63 27.91 -3.84
C MET A 1 1.10 27.67 -2.40
N PHE A 2 0.61 26.65 -1.68
CA PHE A 2 1.00 26.44 -0.27
C PHE A 2 2.48 26.05 -0.13
N TYR A 3 2.96 25.12 -0.97
CA TYR A 3 4.32 24.58 -0.86
C TYR A 3 5.35 25.58 -1.38
N LYS A 4 5.05 26.27 -2.48
CA LYS A 4 5.89 27.33 -3.04
C LYS A 4 6.21 28.41 -2.00
N THR A 5 5.17 28.99 -1.37
CA THR A 5 5.34 30.06 -0.38
C THR A 5 6.10 29.56 0.85
N SER A 6 5.84 28.32 1.30
CA SER A 6 6.55 27.72 2.43
C SER A 6 8.03 27.53 2.14
N ILE A 7 8.39 27.00 0.96
CA ILE A 7 9.78 26.81 0.56
C ILE A 7 10.48 28.15 0.41
N LYS A 8 9.89 29.10 -0.30
CA LYS A 8 10.48 30.44 -0.47
C LYS A 8 10.82 31.10 0.86
N SER A 9 9.90 31.03 1.83
CA SER A 9 10.13 31.56 3.18
C SER A 9 11.29 30.85 3.90
N LYS A 10 11.44 29.53 3.75
CA LYS A 10 12.53 28.76 4.38
C LYS A 10 13.87 28.93 3.67
N MET A 11 13.86 29.12 2.35
CA MET A 11 15.04 29.44 1.54
C MET A 11 15.68 30.77 1.95
N ALA A 12 14.87 31.73 2.40
CA ALA A 12 15.38 33.00 2.91
C ALA A 12 16.34 32.82 4.10
N SER A 13 16.14 31.77 4.91
CA SER A 13 16.93 31.46 6.11
C SER A 13 18.29 30.78 5.84
N ILE A 14 18.56 30.36 4.60
CA ILE A 14 19.81 29.69 4.22
C ILE A 14 20.90 30.76 3.96
N SER A 15 22.01 30.72 4.71
CA SER A 15 23.16 31.64 4.57
C SER A 15 23.97 31.37 3.29
N GLN A 16 24.61 32.41 2.71
CA GLN A 16 25.07 32.49 1.31
C GLN A 16 26.48 31.96 0.97
N GLU A 17 27.15 31.16 1.81
CA GLU A 17 28.55 30.80 1.54
C GLU A 17 28.78 29.29 1.30
N GLY A 18 29.24 28.96 0.08
CA GLY A 18 29.88 27.70 -0.28
C GLY A 18 28.97 26.47 -0.46
N THR A 19 29.58 25.28 -0.44
CA THR A 19 28.95 23.94 -0.50
C THR A 19 27.89 23.71 0.58
N GLU A 20 27.89 24.54 1.63
CA GLU A 20 26.89 24.52 2.69
C GLU A 20 25.48 24.92 2.20
N VAL A 21 25.40 25.76 1.16
CA VAL A 21 24.12 26.18 0.55
C VAL A 21 23.43 25.00 -0.09
N THR A 22 24.12 24.27 -0.98
CA THR A 22 23.57 23.11 -1.68
C THR A 22 23.04 22.07 -0.69
N GLN A 23 23.83 21.72 0.33
CA GLN A 23 23.40 20.77 1.35
C GLN A 23 22.15 21.24 2.10
N LYS A 24 22.09 22.52 2.51
CA LYS A 24 20.92 23.09 3.21
C LYS A 24 19.67 23.12 2.34
N VAL A 25 19.82 23.39 1.03
CA VAL A 25 18.70 23.34 0.07
C VAL A 25 18.22 21.91 -0.09
N MET A 26 19.14 20.95 -0.23
CA MET A 26 18.81 19.53 -0.34
C MET A 26 18.10 19.00 0.91
N ASP A 27 18.57 19.36 2.11
CA ASP A 27 17.93 18.94 3.36
C ASP A 27 16.51 19.52 3.50
N LEU A 28 16.34 20.79 3.12
CA LEU A 28 15.03 21.44 3.08
C LEU A 28 14.10 20.75 2.07
N PHE A 29 14.61 20.51 0.86
CA PHE A 29 13.89 19.85 -0.22
C PHE A 29 13.43 18.45 0.21
N LYS A 30 14.35 17.60 0.68
CA LYS A 30 14.05 16.22 1.11
C LYS A 30 12.92 16.19 2.13
N LYS A 31 12.96 17.09 3.12
CA LYS A 31 11.93 17.18 4.16
C LYS A 31 10.59 17.64 3.59
N VAL A 32 10.56 18.77 2.88
CA VAL A 32 9.29 19.34 2.39
C VAL A 32 8.65 18.46 1.33
N TYR A 33 9.45 17.94 0.40
CA TYR A 33 8.96 17.10 -0.68
C TYR A 33 8.46 15.76 -0.17
N ALA A 34 9.20 15.07 0.72
CA ALA A 34 8.76 13.82 1.34
C ALA A 34 7.42 13.97 2.09
N ASP A 35 7.28 15.04 2.88
CA ASP A 35 6.04 15.35 3.58
C ASP A 35 4.88 15.64 2.61
N ALA A 36 5.16 16.37 1.53
CA ALA A 36 4.16 16.73 0.53
C ALA A 36 3.66 15.51 -0.25
N ILE A 37 4.56 14.62 -0.72
CA ILE A 37 4.17 13.41 -1.45
C ILE A 37 3.40 12.42 -0.56
N GLY A 38 3.79 12.28 0.72
CA GLY A 38 3.05 11.47 1.71
C GLY A 38 1.68 12.06 2.07
N GLY A 39 1.56 13.39 1.99
CA GLY A 39 0.33 14.14 2.24
C GLY A 39 -0.59 14.30 1.03
N ALA A 40 -0.12 14.06 -0.19
CA ALA A 40 -0.82 14.33 -1.45
C ALA A 40 -2.23 13.73 -1.51
N ARG A 41 -2.39 12.51 -0.97
CA ARG A 41 -3.69 11.82 -0.91
C ARG A 41 -4.71 12.50 0.00
N LYS A 42 -4.25 13.22 1.03
CA LYS A 42 -5.11 13.97 1.97
C LYS A 42 -5.44 15.36 1.45
N THR A 43 -4.50 15.99 0.74
CA THR A 43 -4.66 17.34 0.20
C THR A 43 -5.36 17.36 -1.16
N GLY A 44 -5.43 16.22 -1.86
CA GLY A 44 -6.03 16.11 -3.19
C GLY A 44 -5.14 16.69 -4.30
N GLN A 45 -3.93 17.15 -3.97
CA GLN A 45 -2.99 17.68 -4.96
C GLN A 45 -2.28 16.55 -5.71
N SER A 46 -2.06 16.75 -7.01
CA SER A 46 -1.25 15.83 -7.81
C SER A 46 0.23 15.96 -7.44
N ILE A 47 0.98 14.87 -7.62
CA ILE A 47 2.45 14.87 -7.47
C ILE A 47 3.09 15.88 -8.43
N GLU A 48 2.55 16.03 -9.63
CA GLU A 48 2.96 17.04 -10.61
C GLU A 48 2.82 18.47 -10.04
N SER A 49 1.64 18.81 -9.48
CA SER A 49 1.41 20.14 -8.89
C SER A 49 2.32 20.42 -7.70
N ILE A 50 2.54 19.42 -6.83
CA ILE A 50 3.48 19.53 -5.70
C ILE A 50 4.90 19.77 -6.21
N THR A 51 5.31 19.03 -7.23
CA THR A 51 6.63 19.13 -7.84
C THR A 51 6.88 20.51 -8.42
N TYR A 52 5.95 21.04 -9.21
CA TYR A 52 6.04 22.40 -9.74
C TYR A 52 6.15 23.45 -8.64
N GLU A 53 5.27 23.39 -7.62
CA GLU A 53 5.31 24.36 -6.52
C GLU A 53 6.62 24.31 -5.73
N VAL A 54 7.19 23.12 -5.55
CA VAL A 54 8.44 22.93 -4.81
C VAL A 54 9.63 23.46 -5.59
N LEU A 55 9.73 23.13 -6.88
CA LEU A 55 10.81 23.61 -7.76
C LEU A 55 10.75 25.13 -7.94
N GLU A 56 9.58 25.71 -8.20
CA GLU A 56 9.42 27.17 -8.28
C GLU A 56 9.82 27.87 -6.98
N GLY A 57 9.53 27.26 -5.82
CA GLY A 57 9.93 27.81 -4.52
C GLY A 57 11.44 27.82 -4.30
N ILE A 58 12.14 26.78 -4.79
CA ILE A 58 13.60 26.67 -4.72
C ILE A 58 14.23 27.68 -5.70
N GLU A 59 13.78 27.68 -6.96
CA GLU A 59 14.27 28.59 -8.01
C GLU A 59 14.11 30.06 -7.59
N GLU A 60 12.92 30.49 -7.16
CA GLU A 60 12.71 31.87 -6.70
C GLU A 60 13.54 32.21 -5.45
N GLY A 61 13.83 31.22 -4.60
CA GLY A 61 14.71 31.37 -3.45
C GLY A 61 16.17 31.55 -3.83
N LEU A 62 16.65 30.86 -4.87
CA LEU A 62 18.03 30.90 -5.35
C LEU A 62 18.31 32.13 -6.24
N ILE A 63 17.38 32.51 -7.12
CA ILE A 63 17.50 33.72 -7.96
C ILE A 63 17.68 34.97 -7.09
N SER A 64 17.00 35.04 -5.94
CA SER A 64 17.16 36.16 -4.99
C SER A 64 18.57 36.29 -4.38
N LYS A 65 19.47 35.32 -4.65
CA LYS A 65 20.78 35.16 -4.01
C LYS A 65 21.95 34.99 -4.98
N ASP A 66 21.74 35.14 -6.30
CA ASP A 66 22.79 35.11 -7.35
C ASP A 66 23.68 33.84 -7.36
N HIS A 67 23.09 32.67 -7.06
CA HIS A 67 23.79 31.37 -6.99
C HIS A 67 23.70 30.53 -8.28
N GLN A 68 24.49 29.44 -8.36
CA GLN A 68 24.43 28.40 -9.40
C GLN A 68 23.12 27.59 -9.33
N THR A 69 22.01 28.24 -9.69
CA THR A 69 20.65 27.70 -9.59
C THR A 69 20.50 26.39 -10.38
N GLU A 70 21.15 26.28 -11.53
CA GLU A 70 21.06 25.10 -12.40
C GLU A 70 21.64 23.83 -11.75
N ASP A 71 22.82 23.91 -11.14
CA ASP A 71 23.46 22.76 -10.49
C ASP A 71 22.62 22.24 -9.32
N ILE A 72 22.10 23.15 -8.50
CA ILE A 72 21.25 22.81 -7.35
C ILE A 72 19.92 22.21 -7.82
N LEU A 73 19.31 22.75 -8.88
CA LEU A 73 18.07 22.20 -9.42
C LEU A 73 18.27 20.80 -10.03
N ASN A 74 19.43 20.53 -10.63
CA ASN A 74 19.78 19.19 -11.13
C ASN A 74 19.87 18.18 -9.97
N GLU A 75 20.56 18.51 -8.88
CA GLU A 75 20.64 17.66 -7.68
C GLU A 75 19.26 17.42 -7.05
N VAL A 76 18.42 18.47 -6.99
CA VAL A 76 17.04 18.36 -6.50
C VAL A 76 16.21 17.41 -7.38
N ALA A 77 16.34 17.50 -8.70
CA ALA A 77 15.62 16.64 -9.63
C ALA A 77 16.02 15.16 -9.47
N GLU A 78 17.32 14.87 -9.27
CA GLU A 78 17.79 13.51 -9.00
C GLU A 78 17.21 12.96 -7.70
N GLU A 79 17.25 13.73 -6.62
CA GLU A 79 16.69 13.32 -5.32
C GLU A 79 15.16 13.18 -5.37
N MET A 80 14.45 14.01 -6.15
CA MET A 80 13.01 13.86 -6.38
C MET A 80 12.68 12.47 -6.93
N VAL A 81 13.42 12.01 -7.95
CA VAL A 81 13.20 10.69 -8.55
C VAL A 81 13.38 9.59 -7.51
N GLU A 82 14.42 9.69 -6.69
CA GLU A 82 14.65 8.74 -5.60
C GLU A 82 13.50 8.71 -4.58
N LEU A 83 13.01 9.88 -4.15
CA LEU A 83 11.93 9.98 -3.17
C LEU A 83 10.60 9.44 -3.72
N ILE A 84 10.28 9.72 -4.98
CA ILE A 84 9.11 9.15 -5.67
C ILE A 84 9.24 7.63 -5.73
N TYR A 85 10.41 7.12 -6.11
CA TYR A 85 10.66 5.68 -6.21
C TYR A 85 10.51 4.98 -4.85
N LYS A 86 11.14 5.51 -3.79
CA LYS A 86 11.03 4.98 -2.42
C LYS A 86 9.58 4.97 -1.95
N HIS A 87 8.81 6.01 -2.24
CA HIS A 87 7.39 6.06 -1.90
C HIS A 87 6.56 5.03 -2.70
N ALA A 88 6.84 4.86 -3.99
CA ALA A 88 6.18 3.85 -4.81
C ALA A 88 6.41 2.43 -4.27
N GLN A 89 7.65 2.10 -3.91
CA GLN A 89 7.99 0.82 -3.29
C GLN A 89 7.22 0.57 -1.99
N GLU A 90 7.16 1.56 -1.09
CA GLU A 90 6.43 1.43 0.17
C GLU A 90 4.91 1.25 -0.06
N ASN A 91 4.34 1.94 -1.05
CA ASN A 91 2.93 1.77 -1.42
C ASN A 91 2.64 0.37 -1.99
N ILE A 92 3.53 -0.14 -2.85
CA ILE A 92 3.44 -1.51 -3.39
C ILE A 92 3.51 -2.52 -2.24
N ARG A 93 4.48 -2.37 -1.34
CA ARG A 93 4.64 -3.24 -0.17
C ARG A 93 3.40 -3.25 0.72
N ARG A 94 2.83 -2.08 1.04
CA ARG A 94 1.59 -1.97 1.82
C ARG A 94 0.40 -2.61 1.12
N SER A 95 0.31 -2.44 -0.20
CA SER A 95 -0.77 -3.03 -1.00
C SER A 95 -0.67 -4.56 -1.00
N GLN A 96 0.55 -5.10 -1.11
CA GLN A 96 0.79 -6.53 -1.01
C GLN A 96 0.41 -7.09 0.37
N ILE A 97 0.79 -6.39 1.47
CA ILE A 97 0.39 -6.80 2.83
C ILE A 97 -1.13 -6.83 2.97
N LYS A 98 -1.83 -5.81 2.48
CA LYS A 98 -3.30 -5.77 2.51
C LYS A 98 -3.93 -6.91 1.71
N LYS A 99 -3.37 -7.22 0.54
CA LYS A 99 -3.81 -8.34 -0.29
C LYS A 99 -3.67 -9.67 0.49
N ASN A 100 -2.50 -9.92 1.07
CA ASN A 100 -2.24 -11.13 1.84
C ASN A 100 -3.20 -11.27 3.04
N LEU A 101 -3.46 -10.17 3.78
CA LEU A 101 -4.43 -10.18 4.88
C LEU A 101 -5.86 -10.48 4.41
N ALA A 102 -6.26 -9.92 3.27
CA ALA A 102 -7.58 -10.20 2.70
C ALA A 102 -7.71 -11.66 2.25
N GLU A 103 -6.65 -12.22 1.66
CA GLU A 103 -6.57 -13.65 1.31
C GLU A 103 -6.68 -14.52 2.57
N GLU A 104 -5.93 -14.22 3.63
CA GLU A 104 -5.98 -14.95 4.91
C GLU A 104 -7.39 -14.95 5.53
N HIS A 105 -8.03 -13.80 5.64
CA HIS A 105 -9.41 -13.71 6.15
C HIS A 105 -10.41 -14.50 5.31
N PHE A 106 -10.23 -14.49 3.98
CA PHE A 106 -11.07 -15.28 3.09
C PHE A 106 -10.86 -16.78 3.29
N TYR A 107 -9.61 -17.22 3.48
CA TYR A 107 -9.29 -18.61 3.84
C TYR A 107 -9.92 -19.04 5.16
N GLU A 108 -9.84 -18.21 6.20
CA GLU A 108 -10.47 -18.49 7.50
C GLU A 108 -11.99 -18.69 7.36
N ALA A 109 -12.65 -17.85 6.55
CA ALA A 109 -14.08 -17.98 6.29
C ALA A 109 -14.43 -19.30 5.60
N ILE A 110 -13.63 -19.72 4.61
CA ILE A 110 -13.81 -21.01 3.93
C ILE A 110 -13.64 -22.18 4.90
N GLU A 111 -12.61 -22.18 5.73
CA GLU A 111 -12.38 -23.26 6.70
C GLU A 111 -13.53 -23.36 7.72
N LYS A 112 -14.09 -22.23 8.14
CA LYS A 112 -15.24 -22.21 9.04
C LYS A 112 -16.48 -22.83 8.41
N GLU A 113 -16.81 -22.44 7.18
CA GLU A 113 -17.96 -23.01 6.46
C GLU A 113 -17.78 -24.51 6.17
N LYS A 114 -16.55 -24.94 5.86
CA LYS A 114 -16.20 -26.36 5.76
C LYS A 114 -16.48 -27.11 7.06
N ALA A 115 -16.05 -26.57 8.20
CA ALA A 115 -16.28 -27.19 9.51
C ALA A 115 -17.79 -27.31 9.81
N HIS A 116 -18.58 -26.30 9.48
CA HIS A 116 -20.05 -26.35 9.63
C HIS A 116 -20.68 -27.45 8.75
N LEU A 117 -20.24 -27.59 7.51
CA LEU A 117 -20.73 -28.63 6.60
C LEU A 117 -20.42 -30.04 7.13
N LEU A 118 -19.20 -30.26 7.64
CA LEU A 118 -18.80 -31.54 8.23
C LEU A 118 -19.63 -31.85 9.49
N ALA A 119 -19.75 -30.91 10.43
CA ALA A 119 -20.57 -31.08 11.63
C ALA A 119 -22.05 -31.37 11.30
N SER A 120 -22.58 -30.72 10.25
CA SER A 120 -23.94 -30.99 9.76
C SER A 120 -24.06 -32.42 9.21
N MET A 121 -23.07 -32.89 8.46
CA MET A 121 -23.04 -34.27 7.95
C MET A 121 -22.98 -35.31 9.07
N GLU A 122 -22.15 -35.09 10.09
CA GLU A 122 -22.09 -35.95 11.27
C GLU A 122 -23.44 -36.00 11.99
N THR A 123 -24.09 -34.85 12.16
CA THR A 123 -25.42 -34.76 12.77
C THR A 123 -26.46 -35.56 11.98
N PHE A 124 -26.46 -35.47 10.64
CA PHE A 124 -27.35 -36.26 9.80
C PHE A 124 -27.07 -37.76 9.89
N GLN A 125 -25.81 -38.18 9.97
CA GLN A 125 -25.44 -39.58 10.12
C GLN A 125 -25.91 -40.12 11.48
N MET A 126 -25.70 -39.38 12.57
CA MET A 126 -26.20 -39.73 13.90
C MET A 126 -27.72 -39.91 13.89
N TYR A 127 -28.45 -38.95 13.32
CA TYR A 127 -29.90 -39.02 13.20
C TYR A 127 -30.37 -40.24 12.39
N ALA A 128 -29.73 -40.50 11.25
CA ALA A 128 -30.07 -41.66 10.41
C ALA A 128 -29.92 -42.98 11.17
N LYS A 129 -28.87 -43.08 12.01
CA LYS A 129 -28.59 -44.24 12.85
C LYS A 129 -29.60 -44.37 13.99
N GLU A 130 -29.90 -43.29 14.71
CA GLU A 130 -30.88 -43.27 15.80
C GLU A 130 -32.30 -43.62 15.34
N LYS A 131 -32.65 -43.25 14.11
CA LYS A 131 -33.97 -43.51 13.51
C LYS A 131 -34.03 -44.79 12.69
N GLU A 132 -32.95 -45.57 12.64
CA GLU A 132 -32.86 -46.82 11.87
C GLU A 132 -33.26 -46.63 10.39
N LEU A 133 -32.69 -45.60 9.74
CA LEU A 133 -32.98 -45.24 8.35
C LEU A 133 -31.83 -45.65 7.40
N PRO A 134 -31.66 -46.95 7.07
CA PRO A 134 -30.46 -47.46 6.39
C PRO A 134 -30.29 -46.95 4.95
N ASN A 135 -31.40 -46.65 4.25
CA ASN A 135 -31.33 -46.08 2.91
C ASN A 135 -30.88 -44.62 2.93
N PHE A 136 -31.28 -43.87 3.97
CA PHE A 136 -30.86 -42.49 4.16
C PHE A 136 -29.38 -42.43 4.58
N GLU A 137 -28.94 -43.32 5.47
CA GLU A 137 -27.53 -43.46 5.86
C GLU A 137 -26.63 -43.75 4.65
N LYS A 138 -27.02 -44.71 3.78
CA LYS A 138 -26.29 -44.99 2.53
C LYS A 138 -26.21 -43.76 1.61
N TYR A 139 -27.30 -43.00 1.51
CA TYR A 139 -27.33 -41.78 0.71
C TYR A 139 -26.42 -40.68 1.29
N LEU A 140 -26.41 -40.49 2.62
CA LEU A 140 -25.54 -39.53 3.30
C LEU A 140 -24.07 -39.82 3.03
N HIS A 141 -23.66 -41.09 2.96
CA HIS A 141 -22.27 -41.46 2.64
C HIS A 141 -21.87 -41.10 1.19
N VAL A 142 -22.82 -41.11 0.25
CA VAL A 142 -22.60 -40.60 -1.12
C VAL A 142 -22.45 -39.08 -1.12
N ILE A 143 -23.28 -38.38 -0.34
CA ILE A 143 -23.21 -36.92 -0.19
C ILE A 143 -21.89 -36.49 0.46
N GLU A 144 -21.47 -37.18 1.51
CA GLU A 144 -20.20 -36.95 2.21
C GLU A 144 -19.01 -36.97 1.25
N LYS A 145 -18.92 -37.99 0.39
CA LYS A 145 -17.87 -38.08 -0.63
C LYS A 145 -17.90 -36.91 -1.61
N LYS A 146 -19.09 -36.46 -2.03
CA LYS A 146 -19.22 -35.30 -2.93
C LYS A 146 -18.82 -34.00 -2.24
N VAL A 147 -19.14 -33.83 -0.96
CA VAL A 147 -18.75 -32.67 -0.15
C VAL A 147 -17.22 -32.64 0.02
N ALA A 148 -16.60 -33.77 0.33
CA ALA A 148 -15.14 -33.89 0.43
C ALA A 148 -14.43 -33.51 -0.87
N GLN A 149 -14.89 -34.00 -2.02
CA GLN A 149 -14.33 -33.64 -3.33
C GLN A 149 -14.43 -32.14 -3.64
N LYS A 150 -15.55 -31.50 -3.28
CA LYS A 150 -15.73 -30.06 -3.50
C LYS A 150 -14.83 -29.24 -2.57
N ILE A 151 -14.65 -29.68 -1.33
CA ILE A 151 -13.71 -29.06 -0.38
C ILE A 151 -12.26 -29.14 -0.91
N GLU A 152 -11.84 -30.30 -1.41
CA GLU A 152 -10.50 -30.46 -1.99
C GLU A 152 -10.28 -29.56 -3.22
N ALA A 153 -11.28 -29.44 -4.09
CA ALA A 153 -11.21 -28.56 -5.26
C ALA A 153 -11.04 -27.08 -4.87
N ILE A 154 -11.72 -26.64 -3.81
CA ILE A 154 -11.55 -25.30 -3.24
C ILE A 154 -10.10 -25.12 -2.75
N HIS A 155 -9.56 -26.07 -1.99
CA HIS A 155 -8.16 -26.00 -1.53
C HIS A 155 -7.13 -25.93 -2.64
N HIS A 156 -7.32 -26.70 -3.72
CA HIS A 156 -6.39 -26.69 -4.85
C HIS A 156 -6.43 -25.35 -5.60
N HIS A 157 -7.61 -24.73 -5.74
CA HIS A 157 -7.74 -23.46 -6.47
C HIS A 157 -7.04 -22.29 -5.78
N PHE A 158 -6.95 -22.30 -4.45
CA PHE A 158 -6.38 -21.20 -3.70
C PHE A 158 -4.87 -21.39 -3.36
N ARG A 159 -4.36 -22.62 -3.33
CA ARG A 159 -2.93 -22.91 -3.09
C ARG A 159 -2.02 -22.84 -4.33
N SER A 160 -2.60 -22.77 -5.54
CA SER A 160 -1.89 -22.68 -6.83
C SER A 160 -1.70 -21.24 -7.29
#